data_AF-A0A9R1A255-F1
#
_entry.id   AF-A0A9R1A255-F1
#
_cell.length_a   1.000
_cell.length_b   1.000
_cell.length_c   1.000
_cell.angle_alpha   90.00
_cell.angle_beta   90.00
_cell.angle_gamma   90.00
#
_symmetry.space_group_name_H-M   'P 1'
#
loop_
_entity.id
_entity.type
_entity.pdbx_description
1 polymer ?
#
loop_
_entity_poly.entity_id
_entity_poly.type
_entity_poly.pdbx_seq_one_letter_code
_entity_poly.pdbx_strand_id
1 'polypeptide(L)'
;MAHVSFKSKEVDSVPRWSEYLTAEESSPSASASWRTMGVDGPQPSSSGQRHLQMEPVVQLSKVAEGLLAKMYRLNSILDYPDPNTHTFSEAFWKAGVMPNFPKICITLSKKFPEHPNKLQLEKVDKFALDALNENAEGYMQNLEQWIMLLLDLLEFREQVLRLILDLSSTVITLLPHQNSLILHAFMDLICSFVRVNLFSDKIPRKMILQVYNILHVMLKGGRDCEFYHRLVQFVDSYDPPVKGLHEDLNFVSPRIGEVLEAVGPIIFLSTDTKKLRNEGFLSPFHPRYPDILTNSAHPAQDLANVTSYREWVLLGYLVCPDELLRVTSIDVAMVVLKENLVLPLFRDEYILLHENYQHYVLPKVLESKRMAKSGRTKQKEADMEYNIAKQVEKMLTEVHEQALVACDAIHHERRILLKQEVGRMVLFFTDQPSLLAPNIQMVFSALALAQCEVVWYFQHVGIASSKSTRGRTVDIDATDPTIGFILDGMGKLCCLVRKYIAAIKGYALSYLSSCAGRIRFLLGTPGMVALDLDATLKGLFQQVLHCLENIPKPQGENVPAITCDLTDLRKHWLS
;
A
#
# COMPACT_ATOMS: atom_id res chain seq x y z
N MET A 1 22.80 -31.78 -28.92
CA MET A 1 22.21 -30.75 -29.81
C MET A 1 20.72 -30.66 -29.52
N ALA A 2 20.33 -29.67 -28.72
CA ALA A 2 18.96 -29.17 -28.62
C ALA A 2 19.10 -27.66 -28.38
N HIS A 3 19.00 -26.90 -29.46
CA HIS A 3 19.04 -25.44 -29.44
C HIS A 3 17.67 -24.94 -28.96
N VAL A 4 17.59 -24.38 -27.76
CA VAL A 4 16.48 -23.48 -27.41
C VAL A 4 16.93 -22.08 -27.83
N SER A 5 16.39 -21.64 -28.98
CA SER A 5 16.62 -20.33 -29.56
C SER A 5 15.54 -19.37 -29.05
N PHE A 6 15.91 -18.42 -28.19
CA PHE A 6 15.05 -17.28 -27.89
C PHE A 6 15.11 -16.31 -29.08
N LYS A 7 14.18 -16.46 -30.02
CA LYS A 7 13.91 -15.45 -31.05
C LYS A 7 12.87 -14.46 -30.53
N SER A 8 13.25 -13.18 -30.55
CA SER A 8 12.36 -12.03 -30.52
C SER A 8 11.17 -12.22 -31.47
N LYS A 9 9.96 -12.14 -30.92
CA LYS A 9 8.70 -11.92 -31.64
C LYS A 9 7.93 -10.82 -30.90
N GLU A 10 7.96 -9.63 -31.45
CA GLU A 10 6.97 -8.57 -31.21
C GLU A 10 5.60 -9.07 -31.72
N VAL A 11 4.83 -9.75 -30.87
CA VAL A 11 3.36 -9.92 -30.97
C VAL A 11 2.87 -10.23 -29.55
N ASP A 12 2.13 -9.30 -28.94
CA ASP A 12 1.34 -9.44 -27.70
C ASP A 12 1.77 -10.58 -26.75
N SER A 13 2.94 -10.45 -26.13
CA SER A 13 3.39 -11.39 -25.12
C SER A 13 2.59 -11.13 -23.84
N VAL A 14 1.84 -12.15 -23.40
CA VAL A 14 1.29 -12.22 -22.04
C VAL A 14 2.39 -11.82 -21.06
N PRO A 15 2.20 -10.75 -20.27
CA PRO A 15 3.27 -10.20 -19.47
C PRO A 15 3.69 -11.22 -18.39
N ARG A 16 4.97 -11.25 -18.02
CA ARG A 16 5.60 -12.36 -17.28
C ARG A 16 4.95 -12.64 -15.92
N TRP A 17 4.53 -11.58 -15.26
CA TRP A 17 3.77 -11.58 -14.01
C TRP A 17 2.35 -12.20 -14.06
N SER A 18 1.91 -12.73 -15.20
CA SER A 18 0.60 -13.38 -15.31
C SER A 18 0.47 -14.60 -14.41
N GLU A 19 1.58 -15.19 -13.97
CA GLU A 19 1.62 -16.26 -12.96
C GLU A 19 1.15 -15.81 -11.57
N TYR A 20 1.25 -14.51 -11.24
CA TYR A 20 0.73 -13.96 -9.98
C TYR A 20 -0.78 -13.69 -10.04
N LEU A 21 -1.37 -13.74 -11.23
CA LEU A 21 -2.81 -13.64 -11.43
C LEU A 21 -3.39 -15.06 -11.38
N THR A 22 -3.82 -15.51 -10.20
CA THR A 22 -4.41 -16.85 -10.02
C THR A 22 -5.55 -17.10 -11.00
N ALA A 23 -5.55 -18.28 -11.63
CA ALA A 23 -6.59 -18.77 -12.54
C ALA A 23 -7.92 -19.15 -11.85
N GLU A 24 -8.02 -19.03 -10.52
CA GLU A 24 -9.24 -19.26 -9.74
C GLU A 24 -9.88 -17.95 -9.27
N GLU A 25 -10.20 -17.11 -10.24
CA GLU A 25 -11.40 -16.28 -10.26
C GLU A 25 -11.49 -15.84 -11.72
N SER A 26 -11.98 -16.75 -12.56
CA SER A 26 -12.51 -16.34 -13.84
C SER A 26 -13.47 -15.19 -13.57
N SER A 27 -13.12 -14.00 -14.03
CA SER A 27 -14.07 -12.91 -14.26
C SER A 27 -15.37 -13.54 -14.78
N PRO A 28 -16.57 -13.17 -14.30
CA PRO A 28 -17.78 -13.57 -14.99
C PRO A 28 -17.69 -13.01 -16.42
N SER A 29 -17.28 -13.89 -17.32
CA SER A 29 -17.33 -13.83 -18.78
C SER A 29 -17.66 -12.45 -19.37
N ALA A 30 -16.65 -11.58 -19.48
CA ALA A 30 -16.74 -10.31 -20.23
C ALA A 30 -16.04 -10.37 -21.60
N SER A 31 -15.59 -11.55 -22.05
CA SER A 31 -14.82 -11.70 -23.30
C SER A 31 -15.63 -12.27 -24.49
N ALA A 32 -16.92 -12.56 -24.35
CA ALA A 32 -17.68 -13.25 -25.40
C ALA A 32 -18.86 -12.49 -26.04
N SER A 33 -19.19 -11.25 -25.63
CA SER A 33 -20.43 -10.57 -26.12
C SER A 33 -20.24 -9.33 -26.99
N TRP A 34 -19.03 -9.06 -27.51
CA TRP A 34 -18.75 -7.86 -28.32
C TRP A 34 -18.94 -8.03 -29.83
N ARG A 35 -19.38 -9.21 -30.31
CA ARG A 35 -19.57 -9.48 -31.75
C ARG A 35 -21.02 -9.72 -32.14
N THR A 36 -21.99 -8.97 -31.63
CA THR A 36 -23.32 -8.93 -32.27
C THR A 36 -24.13 -7.73 -31.81
N MET A 37 -23.77 -6.52 -32.24
CA MET A 37 -24.72 -5.42 -32.42
C MET A 37 -24.03 -4.44 -33.37
N GLY A 38 -24.33 -4.56 -34.67
CA GLY A 38 -23.93 -3.59 -35.67
C GLY A 38 -24.86 -2.38 -35.62
N VAL A 39 -24.27 -1.19 -35.52
CA VAL A 39 -24.81 0.03 -36.11
C VAL A 39 -23.62 0.76 -36.72
N ASP A 40 -23.60 0.84 -38.05
CA ASP A 40 -22.61 1.57 -38.84
C ASP A 40 -22.59 3.05 -38.45
N GLY A 41 -21.41 3.56 -38.09
CA GLY A 41 -21.14 4.98 -37.89
C GLY A 41 -19.63 5.24 -38.02
N PRO A 42 -19.20 6.33 -38.66
CA PRO A 42 -17.78 6.54 -38.97
C PRO A 42 -16.95 6.74 -37.70
N GLN A 43 -15.77 6.10 -37.65
CA GLN A 43 -14.79 6.28 -36.59
C GLN A 43 -14.43 7.76 -36.40
N PRO A 44 -14.47 8.31 -35.17
CA PRO A 44 -13.83 9.59 -34.91
C PRO A 44 -12.33 9.38 -34.71
N SER A 45 -11.58 10.20 -35.43
CA SER A 45 -10.15 10.42 -35.35
C SER A 45 -9.63 10.66 -33.94
N SER A 46 -8.41 10.17 -33.69
CA SER A 46 -7.59 10.41 -32.51
C SER A 46 -7.49 11.88 -32.09
N SER A 47 -8.05 12.23 -30.94
CA SER A 47 -7.67 13.42 -30.17
C SER A 47 -7.82 13.17 -28.67
N GLY A 48 -6.66 13.12 -28.00
CA GLY A 48 -6.37 13.16 -26.56
C GLY A 48 -7.51 13.13 -25.54
N GLN A 49 -7.79 11.94 -25.00
CA GLN A 49 -7.92 11.68 -23.57
C GLN A 49 -7.82 10.16 -23.38
N ARG A 50 -6.71 9.67 -22.82
CA ARG A 50 -6.62 8.26 -22.43
C ARG A 50 -7.51 8.10 -21.19
N HIS A 51 -8.57 7.31 -21.31
CA HIS A 51 -9.39 6.91 -20.17
C HIS A 51 -8.52 6.39 -19.02
N LEU A 52 -8.87 6.73 -17.78
CA LEU A 52 -8.25 6.17 -16.59
C LEU A 52 -8.65 4.69 -16.50
N GLN A 53 -7.83 3.81 -17.08
CA GLN A 53 -8.04 2.38 -16.95
C GLN A 53 -7.62 1.95 -15.55
N MET A 54 -8.61 1.69 -14.70
CA MET A 54 -8.40 1.23 -13.31
C MET A 54 -8.07 -0.25 -13.21
N GLU A 55 -8.37 -1.03 -14.26
CA GLU A 55 -8.08 -2.46 -14.32
C GLU A 55 -6.57 -2.77 -14.14
N PRO A 56 -5.64 -2.08 -14.84
CA PRO A 56 -4.21 -2.16 -14.54
C PRO A 56 -3.83 -1.91 -13.08
N VAL A 57 -4.51 -0.98 -12.38
CA VAL A 57 -4.23 -0.71 -10.95
C VAL A 57 -4.54 -1.94 -10.12
N VAL A 58 -5.72 -2.54 -10.33
CA VAL A 58 -6.14 -3.75 -9.61
C VAL A 58 -5.19 -4.92 -9.88
N GLN A 59 -4.78 -5.09 -11.14
CA GLN A 59 -3.83 -6.14 -11.53
C GLN A 59 -2.44 -5.94 -10.88
N LEU A 60 -1.91 -4.70 -10.87
CA LEU A 60 -0.65 -4.38 -10.21
C LEU A 60 -0.71 -4.58 -8.70
N SER A 61 -1.82 -4.25 -8.05
CA SER A 61 -1.99 -4.52 -6.62
C SER A 61 -1.95 -6.02 -6.31
N LYS A 62 -2.60 -6.87 -7.12
CA LYS A 62 -2.51 -8.34 -6.99
C LYS A 62 -1.10 -8.86 -7.20
N VAL A 63 -0.38 -8.32 -8.19
CA VAL A 63 1.00 -8.74 -8.43
C VAL A 63 1.93 -8.30 -7.30
N ALA A 64 1.72 -7.10 -6.73
CA ALA A 64 2.46 -6.65 -5.55
C ALA A 64 2.30 -7.64 -4.38
N GLU A 65 1.08 -8.10 -4.12
CA GLU A 65 0.81 -9.12 -3.09
C GLU A 65 1.50 -10.45 -3.41
N GLY A 66 1.45 -10.91 -4.67
CA GLY A 66 2.14 -12.11 -5.13
C GLY A 66 3.67 -12.04 -4.97
N LEU A 67 4.27 -10.89 -5.28
CA LEU A 67 5.70 -10.63 -5.10
C LEU A 67 6.08 -10.63 -3.61
N LEU A 68 5.28 -9.95 -2.76
CA LEU A 68 5.48 -9.96 -1.31
C LEU A 68 5.38 -11.39 -0.75
N ALA A 69 4.39 -12.17 -1.18
CA ALA A 69 4.24 -13.57 -0.75
C ALA A 69 5.43 -14.44 -1.17
N LYS A 70 5.94 -14.28 -2.40
CA LYS A 70 7.11 -15.00 -2.91
C LYS A 70 8.39 -14.61 -2.15
N MET A 71 8.61 -13.32 -1.89
CA MET A 71 9.72 -12.84 -1.08
C MET A 71 9.62 -13.30 0.37
N TYR A 72 8.42 -13.25 0.98
CA TYR A 72 8.19 -13.75 2.34
C TYR A 72 8.54 -15.23 2.46
N ARG A 73 8.11 -16.05 1.48
CA ARG A 73 8.48 -17.47 1.44
C ARG A 73 9.99 -17.67 1.29
N LEU A 74 10.64 -16.90 0.42
CA LEU A 74 12.10 -16.95 0.28
C LEU A 74 12.81 -16.57 1.59
N ASN A 75 12.36 -15.50 2.26
CA ASN A 75 12.91 -15.04 3.53
C ASN A 75 12.84 -16.15 4.59
N SER A 76 11.69 -16.83 4.68
CA SER A 76 11.49 -17.97 5.56
C SER A 76 12.38 -19.17 5.19
N ILE A 77 12.51 -19.52 3.90
CA ILE A 77 13.41 -20.59 3.45
C ILE A 77 14.86 -20.30 3.83
N LEU A 78 15.26 -19.03 3.73
CA LEU A 78 16.62 -18.56 4.03
C LEU A 78 16.87 -18.31 5.53
N ASP A 79 15.91 -18.60 6.41
CA ASP A 79 16.03 -18.37 7.86
C ASP A 79 16.26 -16.89 8.21
N TYR A 80 15.48 -16.00 7.59
CA TYR A 80 15.41 -14.57 7.88
C TYR A 80 16.78 -13.87 7.89
N PRO A 81 17.54 -13.92 6.77
CA PRO A 81 18.87 -13.36 6.72
C PRO A 81 18.86 -11.84 6.91
N ASP A 82 19.99 -11.29 7.37
CA ASP A 82 20.32 -9.87 7.24
C ASP A 82 21.41 -9.73 6.16
N PRO A 83 21.04 -9.40 4.91
CA PRO A 83 21.99 -9.31 3.80
C PRO A 83 23.10 -8.26 4.02
N ASN A 84 22.83 -7.22 4.81
CA ASN A 84 23.72 -6.08 5.03
C ASN A 84 24.86 -6.41 5.99
N THR A 85 24.64 -7.35 6.92
CA THR A 85 25.69 -7.81 7.86
C THR A 85 26.69 -8.75 7.21
N HIS A 86 26.31 -9.39 6.10
CA HIS A 86 27.04 -10.50 5.49
C HIS A 86 27.36 -11.66 6.46
N THR A 87 26.55 -11.82 7.50
CA THR A 87 26.61 -12.95 8.44
C THR A 87 25.34 -13.78 8.29
N PHE A 88 25.49 -15.05 7.91
CA PHE A 88 24.38 -15.95 7.57
C PHE A 88 24.39 -17.18 8.48
N SER A 89 23.20 -17.64 8.88
CA SER A 89 23.04 -18.81 9.75
C SER A 89 23.44 -20.11 9.04
N GLU A 90 23.62 -21.19 9.79
CA GLU A 90 23.85 -22.51 9.19
C GLU A 90 22.60 -22.98 8.40
N ALA A 91 21.40 -22.62 8.86
CA ALA A 91 20.15 -22.95 8.20
C ALA A 91 20.03 -22.27 6.82
N PHE A 92 20.47 -21.02 6.69
CA PHE A 92 20.57 -20.31 5.40
C PHE A 92 21.32 -21.14 4.34
N TRP A 93 22.49 -21.69 4.71
CA TRP A 93 23.30 -22.49 3.77
C TRP A 93 22.73 -23.89 3.54
N LYS A 94 22.14 -24.50 4.57
CA LYS A 94 21.48 -25.82 4.47
C LYS A 94 20.19 -25.78 3.63
N ALA A 95 19.58 -24.62 3.46
CA ALA A 95 18.38 -24.45 2.63
C ALA A 95 18.59 -24.81 1.15
N GLY A 96 19.84 -24.84 0.67
CA GLY A 96 20.19 -25.29 -0.68
C GLY A 96 19.79 -24.33 -1.81
N VAL A 97 19.28 -23.15 -1.48
CA VAL A 97 19.03 -22.06 -2.44
C VAL A 97 20.35 -21.49 -2.95
N MET A 98 21.26 -21.16 -2.03
CA MET A 98 22.61 -20.72 -2.35
C MET A 98 23.57 -21.92 -2.33
N PRO A 99 24.63 -21.90 -3.14
CA PRO A 99 25.74 -22.84 -2.97
C PRO A 99 26.31 -22.73 -1.56
N ASN A 100 26.54 -23.87 -0.90
CA ASN A 100 27.10 -23.92 0.45
C ASN A 100 28.63 -23.72 0.42
N PHE A 101 29.05 -22.57 -0.12
CA PHE A 101 30.43 -22.12 -0.15
C PHE A 101 30.51 -20.70 0.43
N PRO A 102 30.36 -20.53 1.76
CA PRO A 102 30.12 -19.23 2.38
C PRO A 102 31.19 -18.18 2.04
N LYS A 103 32.47 -18.56 2.02
CA LYS A 103 33.59 -17.64 1.68
C LYS A 103 33.46 -17.05 0.27
N ILE A 104 33.11 -17.89 -0.70
CA ILE A 104 32.89 -17.48 -2.08
C ILE A 104 31.65 -16.57 -2.14
N CYS A 105 30.48 -17.07 -1.71
CA CYS A 105 29.22 -16.33 -1.79
C CYS A 105 29.26 -14.97 -1.07
N ILE A 106 29.88 -14.89 0.11
CA ILE A 106 30.03 -13.62 0.84
C ILE A 106 30.95 -12.66 0.08
N THR A 107 32.05 -13.14 -0.49
CA THR A 107 32.97 -12.31 -1.28
C THR A 107 32.29 -11.78 -2.53
N LEU A 108 31.48 -12.62 -3.19
CA LEU A 108 30.64 -12.22 -4.32
C LEU A 108 29.65 -11.13 -3.96
N SER A 109 28.97 -11.26 -2.82
CA SER A 109 28.03 -10.24 -2.35
C SER A 109 28.72 -8.92 -2.03
N LYS A 110 29.91 -8.96 -1.39
CA LYS A 110 30.66 -7.75 -0.99
C LYS A 110 31.28 -7.00 -2.16
N LYS A 111 31.72 -7.73 -3.18
CA LYS A 111 32.37 -7.18 -4.38
C LYS A 111 31.41 -6.94 -5.53
N PHE A 112 30.11 -7.12 -5.33
CA PHE A 112 29.12 -6.84 -6.36
C PHE A 112 29.23 -5.37 -6.84
N PRO A 113 29.17 -5.07 -8.16
CA PRO A 113 28.97 -5.98 -9.30
C PRO A 113 30.28 -6.30 -10.07
N GLU A 114 31.42 -6.50 -9.39
CA GLU A 114 32.69 -6.81 -10.03
C GLU A 114 32.60 -8.07 -10.90
N HIS A 115 33.14 -7.98 -12.13
CA HIS A 115 33.14 -9.08 -13.09
C HIS A 115 33.94 -10.29 -12.56
N PRO A 116 33.51 -11.54 -12.81
CA PRO A 116 34.16 -12.77 -12.32
C PRO A 116 35.69 -12.80 -12.50
N ASN A 117 36.18 -12.37 -13.66
CA ASN A 117 37.63 -12.30 -13.97
C ASN A 117 38.45 -11.40 -13.02
N LYS A 118 37.83 -10.40 -12.37
CA LYS A 118 38.51 -9.50 -11.42
C LYS A 118 38.47 -10.01 -9.97
N LEU A 119 37.53 -10.90 -9.66
CA LEU A 119 37.27 -11.35 -8.29
C LEU A 119 38.40 -12.22 -7.72
N GLN A 120 39.22 -12.84 -8.58
CA GLN A 120 40.33 -13.76 -8.21
C GLN A 120 39.87 -14.84 -7.21
N LEU A 121 38.72 -15.47 -7.47
CA LEU A 121 38.07 -16.43 -6.55
C LEU A 121 38.94 -17.63 -6.21
N GLU A 122 39.86 -18.02 -7.09
CA GLU A 122 40.85 -19.08 -6.82
C GLU A 122 41.70 -18.79 -5.58
N LYS A 123 41.99 -17.51 -5.30
CA LYS A 123 42.73 -17.09 -4.11
C LYS A 123 41.88 -17.10 -2.84
N VAL A 124 40.56 -17.04 -2.99
CA VAL A 124 39.60 -17.05 -1.87
C VAL A 124 39.41 -18.47 -1.36
N ASP A 125 39.04 -19.38 -2.26
CA ASP A 125 38.85 -20.80 -1.95
C ASP A 125 38.83 -21.62 -3.25
N LYS A 126 39.99 -22.16 -3.64
CA LYS A 126 40.12 -22.93 -4.89
C LYS A 126 39.27 -24.20 -4.88
N PHE A 127 39.30 -24.96 -3.79
CA PHE A 127 38.56 -26.22 -3.68
C PHE A 127 37.05 -26.00 -3.80
N ALA A 128 36.53 -24.97 -3.14
CA ALA A 128 35.13 -24.60 -3.25
C ALA A 128 34.76 -24.10 -4.66
N LEU A 129 35.67 -23.40 -5.35
CA LEU A 129 35.44 -22.92 -6.72
C LEU A 129 35.41 -24.08 -7.72
N ASP A 130 36.31 -25.05 -7.59
CA ASP A 130 36.33 -26.25 -8.43
C ASP A 130 35.04 -27.05 -8.24
N ALA A 131 34.61 -27.26 -6.99
CA ALA A 131 33.35 -27.94 -6.66
C ALA A 131 32.10 -27.17 -7.15
N LEU A 132 32.13 -25.83 -7.12
CA LEU A 132 31.07 -24.98 -7.68
C LEU A 132 30.97 -25.17 -9.20
N ASN A 133 32.11 -25.24 -9.89
CA ASN A 133 32.16 -25.44 -11.34
C ASN A 133 31.67 -26.84 -11.75
N GLU A 134 32.03 -27.89 -11.01
CA GLU A 134 31.56 -29.26 -11.24
C GLU A 134 30.03 -29.39 -11.12
N ASN A 135 29.41 -28.62 -10.20
CA ASN A 135 27.97 -28.69 -9.91
C ASN A 135 27.20 -27.47 -10.45
N ALA A 136 27.77 -26.71 -11.38
CA ALA A 136 27.27 -25.40 -11.77
C ALA A 136 25.83 -25.45 -12.34
N GLU A 137 25.50 -26.48 -13.11
CA GLU A 137 24.17 -26.65 -13.71
C GLU A 137 23.07 -26.81 -12.66
N GLY A 138 23.32 -27.63 -11.62
CA GLY A 138 22.35 -27.84 -10.53
C GLY A 138 22.11 -26.57 -9.71
N TYR A 139 23.17 -25.83 -9.39
CA TYR A 139 23.01 -24.54 -8.69
C TYR A 139 22.32 -23.49 -9.54
N MET A 140 22.57 -23.46 -10.85
CA MET A 140 21.93 -22.51 -11.76
C MET A 140 20.42 -22.78 -11.84
N GLN A 141 20.00 -24.06 -11.93
CA GLN A 141 18.58 -24.45 -11.90
C GLN A 141 17.90 -24.06 -10.58
N ASN A 142 18.56 -24.26 -9.44
CA ASN A 142 18.02 -23.89 -8.13
C ASN A 142 17.80 -22.37 -8.00
N LEU A 143 18.71 -21.56 -8.58
CA LEU A 143 18.66 -20.10 -8.53
C LEU A 143 17.74 -19.48 -9.59
N GLU A 144 17.32 -20.23 -10.61
CA GLU A 144 16.56 -19.72 -11.74
C GLU A 144 15.27 -19.00 -11.30
N GLN A 145 14.47 -19.63 -10.43
CA GLN A 145 13.22 -19.03 -9.91
C GLN A 145 13.44 -17.72 -9.14
N TRP A 146 14.62 -17.54 -8.53
CA TRP A 146 14.96 -16.37 -7.72
C TRP A 146 15.54 -15.24 -8.57
N ILE A 147 16.21 -15.58 -9.67
CA ILE A 147 16.56 -14.60 -10.71
C ILE A 147 15.31 -14.12 -11.45
N MET A 148 14.36 -15.03 -11.73
CA MET A 148 13.07 -14.65 -12.27
C MET A 148 12.33 -13.68 -11.34
N LEU A 149 12.38 -13.90 -10.02
CA LEU A 149 11.85 -12.92 -9.05
C LEU A 149 12.50 -11.53 -9.19
N LEU A 150 13.84 -11.44 -9.37
CA LEU A 150 14.49 -10.13 -9.57
C LEU A 150 14.06 -9.45 -10.86
N LEU A 151 13.83 -10.24 -11.93
CA LEU A 151 13.30 -9.72 -13.18
C LEU A 151 11.85 -9.26 -13.03
N ASP A 152 11.03 -9.99 -12.29
CA ASP A 152 9.65 -9.61 -12.01
C ASP A 152 9.58 -8.31 -11.20
N LEU A 153 10.49 -8.11 -10.23
CA LEU A 153 10.61 -6.86 -9.47
C LEU A 153 10.95 -5.67 -10.37
N LEU A 154 11.88 -5.86 -11.31
CA LEU A 154 12.25 -4.84 -12.30
C LEU A 154 11.08 -4.49 -13.22
N GLU A 155 10.39 -5.48 -13.78
CA GLU A 155 9.23 -5.27 -14.66
C GLU A 155 8.07 -4.63 -13.90
N PHE A 156 7.80 -5.08 -12.67
CA PHE A 156 6.81 -4.48 -11.77
C PHE A 156 7.08 -3.00 -11.54
N ARG A 157 8.34 -2.63 -11.23
CA ARG A 157 8.73 -1.22 -11.08
C ARG A 157 8.37 -0.39 -12.31
N GLU A 158 8.74 -0.85 -13.50
CA GLU A 158 8.49 -0.11 -14.73
C GLU A 158 7.00 0.10 -15.02
N GLN A 159 6.19 -0.95 -14.81
CA GLN A 159 4.74 -0.86 -15.03
C GLN A 159 4.04 0.01 -13.99
N VAL A 160 4.41 -0.11 -12.72
CA VAL A 160 3.82 0.72 -11.66
C VAL A 160 4.17 2.19 -11.85
N LEU A 161 5.44 2.54 -12.14
CA LEU A 161 5.83 3.93 -12.33
C LEU A 161 5.12 4.57 -13.52
N ARG A 162 4.93 3.82 -14.62
CA ARG A 162 4.13 4.27 -15.76
C ARG A 162 2.69 4.58 -15.36
N LEU A 163 2.07 3.69 -14.58
CA LEU A 163 0.69 3.89 -14.15
C LEU A 163 0.53 5.00 -13.12
N ILE A 164 1.47 5.14 -12.18
CA ILE A 164 1.51 6.27 -11.24
C ILE A 164 1.64 7.58 -11.99
N LEU A 165 2.49 7.65 -13.04
CA LEU A 165 2.60 8.82 -13.89
C LEU A 165 1.26 9.16 -14.57
N ASP A 166 0.61 8.16 -15.17
CA ASP A 166 -0.70 8.33 -15.80
C ASP A 166 -1.75 8.84 -14.79
N LEU A 167 -1.84 8.24 -13.59
CA LEU A 167 -2.77 8.65 -12.53
C LEU A 167 -2.48 10.06 -11.98
N SER A 168 -1.20 10.38 -11.77
CA SER A 168 -0.76 11.66 -11.21
C SER A 168 -0.92 12.84 -12.18
N SER A 169 -0.95 12.57 -13.49
CA SER A 169 -1.14 13.59 -14.53
C SER A 169 -2.54 14.22 -14.56
N THR A 170 -3.46 13.72 -13.73
CA THR A 170 -4.81 14.26 -13.59
C THR A 170 -4.79 15.65 -12.92
N VAL A 171 -5.45 16.63 -13.55
CA VAL A 171 -5.55 18.01 -13.03
C VAL A 171 -6.47 18.11 -11.80
N ILE A 172 -7.26 17.07 -11.52
CA ILE A 172 -8.22 17.02 -10.42
C ILE A 172 -7.48 17.03 -9.09
N THR A 173 -7.93 17.75 -8.06
CA THR A 173 -7.38 17.60 -6.69
C THR A 173 -7.91 16.32 -6.05
N LEU A 174 -7.04 15.48 -5.49
CA LEU A 174 -7.46 14.27 -4.77
C LEU A 174 -7.85 14.61 -3.33
N LEU A 175 -9.14 14.44 -3.01
CA LEU A 175 -9.72 14.75 -1.72
C LEU A 175 -10.57 13.56 -1.21
N PRO A 176 -10.40 13.12 0.05
CA PRO A 176 -11.09 11.94 0.60
C PRO A 176 -12.60 11.95 0.39
N HIS A 177 -13.25 13.11 0.56
CA HIS A 177 -14.72 13.21 0.47
C HIS A 177 -15.27 13.41 -0.95
N GLN A 178 -14.41 13.70 -1.94
CA GLN A 178 -14.86 14.01 -3.31
C GLN A 178 -14.59 12.87 -4.28
N ASN A 179 -13.39 12.29 -4.23
CA ASN A 179 -12.93 11.28 -5.19
C ASN A 179 -12.15 10.16 -4.48
N SER A 180 -12.70 9.69 -3.36
CA SER A 180 -12.16 8.63 -2.50
C SER A 180 -11.61 7.44 -3.30
N LEU A 181 -12.35 6.93 -4.29
CA LEU A 181 -11.93 5.72 -5.02
C LEU A 181 -10.65 5.93 -5.85
N ILE A 182 -10.51 7.06 -6.53
CA ILE A 182 -9.30 7.39 -7.32
C ILE A 182 -8.14 7.68 -6.37
N LEU A 183 -8.41 8.42 -5.30
CA LEU A 183 -7.44 8.72 -4.25
C LEU A 183 -6.88 7.43 -3.61
N HIS A 184 -7.74 6.46 -3.28
CA HIS A 184 -7.33 5.15 -2.78
C HIS A 184 -6.56 4.36 -3.82
N ALA A 185 -7.05 4.27 -5.06
CA ALA A 185 -6.34 3.55 -6.11
C ALA A 185 -4.93 4.09 -6.37
N PHE A 186 -4.76 5.40 -6.31
CA PHE A 186 -3.47 6.07 -6.44
C PHE A 186 -2.55 5.76 -5.25
N MET A 187 -2.99 6.03 -4.02
CA MET A 187 -2.15 5.89 -2.83
C MET A 187 -1.90 4.43 -2.44
N ASP A 188 -2.87 3.53 -2.63
CA ASP A 188 -2.71 2.10 -2.33
C ASP A 188 -1.74 1.44 -3.31
N LEU A 189 -1.72 1.86 -4.59
CA LEU A 189 -0.71 1.41 -5.56
C LEU A 189 0.69 1.91 -5.17
N ILE A 190 0.82 3.19 -4.78
CA ILE A 190 2.09 3.74 -4.27
C ILE A 190 2.56 2.97 -3.05
N CYS A 191 1.69 2.75 -2.06
CA CYS A 191 2.06 2.03 -0.84
C CYS A 191 2.45 0.57 -1.13
N SER A 192 1.76 -0.09 -2.06
CA SER A 192 2.11 -1.45 -2.49
C SER A 192 3.49 -1.48 -3.18
N PHE A 193 3.77 -0.51 -4.06
CA PHE A 193 5.07 -0.34 -4.70
C PHE A 193 6.19 -0.10 -3.69
N VAL A 194 5.97 0.79 -2.72
CA VAL A 194 6.93 1.06 -1.64
C VAL A 194 7.16 -0.22 -0.82
N ARG A 195 6.11 -0.92 -0.38
CA ARG A 195 6.24 -2.15 0.42
C ARG A 195 7.02 -3.25 -0.28
N VAL A 196 6.73 -3.50 -1.57
CA VAL A 196 7.47 -4.50 -2.37
C VAL A 196 8.96 -4.18 -2.37
N ASN A 197 9.32 -2.93 -2.63
CA ASN A 197 10.73 -2.53 -2.70
C ASN A 197 11.40 -2.53 -1.33
N LEU A 198 10.73 -2.07 -0.27
CA LEU A 198 11.26 -2.14 1.10
C LEU A 198 11.48 -3.60 1.54
N PHE A 199 10.54 -4.50 1.22
CA PHE A 199 10.68 -5.92 1.55
C PHE A 199 11.87 -6.54 0.82
N SER A 200 12.16 -6.09 -0.40
CA SER A 200 13.27 -6.61 -1.19
C SER A 200 14.65 -6.44 -0.52
N ASP A 201 14.79 -5.54 0.45
CA ASP A 201 16.01 -5.40 1.27
C ASP A 201 16.32 -6.62 2.14
N LYS A 202 15.28 -7.37 2.55
CA LYS A 202 15.44 -8.60 3.35
C LYS A 202 15.95 -9.78 2.52
N ILE A 203 16.00 -9.65 1.19
CA ILE A 203 16.46 -10.69 0.28
C ILE A 203 17.90 -10.39 -0.15
N PRO A 204 18.82 -11.39 -0.22
CA PRO A 204 20.21 -11.17 -0.65
C PRO A 204 20.34 -10.97 -2.18
N ARG A 205 19.69 -9.93 -2.73
CA ARG A 205 19.55 -9.63 -4.17
C ARG A 205 20.89 -9.63 -4.90
N LYS A 206 21.90 -8.95 -4.34
CA LYS A 206 23.26 -8.88 -4.89
C LYS A 206 23.92 -10.26 -4.99
N MET A 207 23.79 -11.07 -3.94
CA MET A 207 24.35 -12.42 -3.91
C MET A 207 23.68 -13.33 -4.95
N ILE A 208 22.33 -13.32 -5.01
CA ILE A 208 21.55 -14.11 -5.98
C ILE A 208 22.04 -13.80 -7.40
N LEU A 209 22.08 -12.51 -7.74
CA LEU A 209 22.47 -12.03 -9.07
C LEU A 209 23.91 -12.37 -9.43
N GLN A 210 24.86 -12.11 -8.52
CA GLN A 210 26.29 -12.36 -8.78
C GLN A 210 26.60 -13.85 -8.91
N VAL A 211 26.03 -14.68 -8.03
CA VAL A 211 26.25 -16.14 -8.05
C VAL A 211 25.69 -16.72 -9.34
N TYR A 212 24.46 -16.34 -9.71
CA TYR A 212 23.87 -16.81 -10.96
C TYR A 212 24.70 -16.43 -12.19
N ASN A 213 25.19 -15.18 -12.25
CA ASN A 213 26.03 -14.76 -13.37
C ASN A 213 27.33 -15.57 -13.47
N ILE A 214 27.98 -15.88 -12.34
CA ILE A 214 29.19 -16.72 -12.33
C ILE A 214 28.90 -18.12 -12.84
N LEU A 215 27.81 -18.73 -12.38
CA LEU A 215 27.40 -20.05 -12.83
C LEU A 215 27.12 -20.06 -14.34
N HIS A 216 26.46 -19.02 -14.85
CA HIS A 216 26.24 -18.86 -16.29
C HIS A 216 27.54 -18.70 -17.08
N VAL A 217 28.46 -17.86 -16.60
CA VAL A 217 29.79 -17.65 -17.19
C VAL A 217 30.59 -18.96 -17.27
N MET A 218 30.54 -19.77 -16.21
CA MET A 218 31.16 -21.11 -16.17
C MET A 218 30.57 -22.04 -17.24
N LEU A 219 29.24 -22.06 -17.37
CA LEU A 219 28.53 -22.98 -18.28
C LEU A 219 28.52 -22.53 -19.75
N LYS A 220 28.57 -21.22 -20.02
CA LYS A 220 28.36 -20.63 -21.35
C LYS A 220 29.60 -19.97 -21.95
N GLY A 221 30.78 -20.34 -21.48
CA GLY A 221 32.05 -19.99 -22.10
C GLY A 221 32.46 -18.53 -21.89
N GLY A 222 32.27 -18.00 -20.67
CA GLY A 222 32.84 -16.71 -20.27
C GLY A 222 31.96 -15.48 -20.47
N ARG A 223 30.71 -15.63 -20.94
CA ARG A 223 29.80 -14.51 -21.21
C ARG A 223 28.79 -14.31 -20.10
N ASP A 224 28.57 -13.05 -19.73
CA ASP A 224 27.51 -12.65 -18.80
C ASP A 224 26.12 -12.99 -19.37
N CYS A 225 25.12 -13.11 -18.47
CA CYS A 225 23.73 -13.25 -18.87
C CYS A 225 23.24 -11.99 -19.61
N GLU A 226 22.37 -12.14 -20.61
CA GLU A 226 21.85 -11.02 -21.41
C GLU A 226 21.22 -9.90 -20.57
N PHE A 227 20.47 -10.26 -19.53
CA PHE A 227 19.79 -9.32 -18.63
C PHE A 227 20.64 -8.87 -17.43
N TYR A 228 21.89 -9.35 -17.29
CA TYR A 228 22.71 -9.14 -16.10
C TYR A 228 22.92 -7.65 -15.80
N HIS A 229 23.38 -6.87 -16.78
CA HIS A 229 23.68 -5.45 -16.57
C HIS A 229 22.44 -4.62 -16.21
N ARG A 230 21.28 -4.94 -16.79
CA ARG A 230 20.01 -4.26 -16.47
C ARG A 230 19.58 -4.55 -15.02
N LEU A 231 19.70 -5.81 -14.58
CA LEU A 231 19.46 -6.16 -13.18
C LEU A 231 20.49 -5.55 -12.23
N VAL A 232 21.76 -5.46 -12.63
CA VAL A 232 22.79 -4.81 -11.82
C VAL A 232 22.44 -3.35 -11.57
N GLN A 233 22.08 -2.62 -12.64
CA GLN A 233 21.66 -1.21 -12.52
C GLN A 233 20.46 -1.05 -11.58
N PHE A 234 19.46 -1.93 -11.70
CA PHE A 234 18.28 -1.91 -10.84
C PHE A 234 18.60 -2.24 -9.38
N VAL A 235 19.34 -3.32 -9.12
CA VAL A 235 19.70 -3.72 -7.76
C VAL A 235 20.59 -2.67 -7.09
N ASP A 236 21.51 -2.05 -7.83
CA ASP A 236 22.40 -1.01 -7.30
C ASP A 236 21.68 0.33 -7.04
N SER A 237 20.72 0.71 -7.90
CA SER A 237 19.92 1.91 -7.65
C SER A 237 18.96 1.75 -6.46
N TYR A 238 18.55 0.51 -6.16
CA TYR A 238 17.73 0.14 -5.01
C TYR A 238 18.53 -0.48 -3.86
N ASP A 239 19.80 -0.10 -3.69
CA ASP A 239 20.63 -0.49 -2.55
C ASP A 239 21.09 0.75 -1.75
N PRO A 240 20.44 1.05 -0.60
CA PRO A 240 19.21 0.42 -0.08
C PRO A 240 17.95 0.87 -0.85
N PRO A 241 16.81 0.15 -0.76
CA PRO A 241 15.62 0.43 -1.57
C PRO A 241 15.04 1.84 -1.44
N VAL A 242 15.15 2.44 -0.25
CA VAL A 242 14.64 3.80 0.02
C VAL A 242 15.30 4.83 -0.91
N LYS A 243 16.57 4.64 -1.27
CA LYS A 243 17.27 5.52 -2.22
C LYS A 243 16.62 5.49 -3.61
N GLY A 244 16.40 4.28 -4.14
CA GLY A 244 15.72 4.11 -5.43
C GLY A 244 14.29 4.66 -5.41
N LEU A 245 13.58 4.48 -4.29
CA LEU A 245 12.24 5.04 -4.10
C LEU A 245 12.22 6.57 -4.06
N HIS A 246 13.21 7.21 -3.43
CA HIS A 246 13.35 8.68 -3.45
C HIS A 246 13.53 9.19 -4.88
N GLU A 247 14.38 8.53 -5.67
CA GLU A 247 14.64 8.92 -7.06
C GLU A 247 13.40 8.71 -7.96
N ASP A 248 12.76 7.55 -7.86
CA ASP A 248 11.65 7.18 -8.74
C ASP A 248 10.34 7.89 -8.41
N LEU A 249 10.06 8.20 -7.15
CA LEU A 249 8.80 8.87 -6.75
C LEU A 249 8.91 10.39 -6.73
N ASN A 250 10.09 10.95 -7.00
CA ASN A 250 10.30 12.41 -6.97
C ASN A 250 9.33 13.17 -7.90
N PHE A 251 9.02 12.62 -9.08
CA PHE A 251 8.12 13.28 -10.05
C PHE A 251 6.68 13.42 -9.54
N VAL A 252 6.26 12.57 -8.60
CA VAL A 252 4.91 12.52 -8.04
C VAL A 252 4.85 13.00 -6.58
N SER A 253 6.01 13.33 -5.99
CA SER A 253 6.15 13.79 -4.60
C SER A 253 5.14 14.89 -4.22
N PRO A 254 4.95 15.97 -5.02
CA PRO A 254 3.99 17.01 -4.65
C PRO A 254 2.55 16.50 -4.55
N ARG A 255 2.18 15.57 -5.42
CA ARG A 255 0.83 14.98 -5.40
C ARG A 255 0.62 14.10 -4.17
N ILE A 256 1.64 13.34 -3.78
CA ILE A 256 1.61 12.56 -2.54
C ILE A 256 1.42 13.50 -1.35
N GLY A 257 2.23 14.56 -1.26
CA GLY A 257 2.11 15.55 -0.18
C GLY A 257 0.71 16.18 -0.08
N GLU A 258 0.06 16.50 -1.21
CA GLU A 258 -1.31 17.05 -1.21
C GLU A 258 -2.32 16.07 -0.60
N VAL A 259 -2.20 14.79 -0.94
CA VAL A 259 -3.08 13.75 -0.41
C VAL A 259 -2.84 13.55 1.09
N LEU A 260 -1.57 13.56 1.54
CA LEU A 260 -1.23 13.41 2.96
C LEU A 260 -1.79 14.55 3.82
N GLU A 261 -1.75 15.79 3.32
CA GLU A 261 -2.40 16.93 3.97
C GLU A 261 -3.93 16.78 3.99
N ALA A 262 -4.53 16.31 2.89
CA ALA A 262 -5.97 16.16 2.75
C ALA A 262 -6.56 15.09 3.70
N VAL A 263 -5.81 14.04 4.05
CA VAL A 263 -6.25 13.02 5.03
C VAL A 263 -6.00 13.41 6.48
N GLY A 264 -5.17 14.44 6.73
CA GLY A 264 -4.81 14.92 8.06
C GLY A 264 -5.98 15.13 9.03
N PRO A 265 -7.10 15.78 8.63
CA PRO A 265 -8.26 15.97 9.50
C PRO A 265 -8.85 14.67 10.06
N ILE A 266 -8.88 13.59 9.27
CA ILE A 266 -9.39 12.28 9.70
C ILE A 266 -8.39 11.59 10.64
N ILE A 267 -7.09 11.73 10.37
CA ILE A 267 -6.04 11.25 11.27
C ILE A 267 -6.14 11.93 12.64
N PHE A 268 -6.24 13.26 12.68
CA PHE A 268 -6.41 13.99 13.93
C PHE A 268 -7.68 13.58 14.70
N LEU A 269 -8.80 13.38 13.98
CA LEU A 269 -10.03 12.89 14.58
C LEU A 269 -9.87 11.49 15.20
N SER A 270 -9.15 10.59 14.51
CA SER A 270 -8.91 9.22 14.99
C SER A 270 -8.07 9.16 16.27
N THR A 271 -7.23 10.16 16.50
CA THR A 271 -6.36 10.25 17.67
C THR A 271 -7.05 10.88 18.88
N ASP A 272 -8.03 11.76 18.65
CA ASP A 272 -8.72 12.48 19.72
C ASP A 272 -9.88 11.66 20.33
N THR A 273 -9.52 10.75 21.24
CA THR A 273 -10.46 9.91 22.01
C THR A 273 -11.54 10.72 22.75
N LYS A 274 -11.17 11.90 23.25
CA LYS A 274 -12.08 12.80 23.97
C LYS A 274 -13.12 13.37 23.04
N LYS A 275 -12.71 13.85 21.87
CA LYS A 275 -13.63 14.36 20.84
C LYS A 275 -14.52 13.25 20.29
N LEU A 276 -13.97 12.07 20.01
CA LEU A 276 -14.76 10.90 19.59
C LEU A 276 -15.88 10.57 20.59
N ARG A 277 -15.57 10.62 21.89
CA ARG A 277 -16.53 10.38 22.96
C ARG A 277 -17.54 11.52 23.11
N ASN A 278 -17.07 12.76 23.20
CA ASN A 278 -17.90 13.93 23.52
C ASN A 278 -18.90 14.28 22.41
N GLU A 279 -18.49 14.07 21.15
CA GLU A 279 -19.34 14.28 19.97
C GLU A 279 -20.11 13.00 19.57
N GLY A 280 -19.94 11.90 20.32
CA GLY A 280 -20.69 10.66 20.08
C GLY A 280 -20.51 10.08 18.67
N PHE A 281 -19.35 10.30 18.01
CA PHE A 281 -19.15 9.90 16.62
C PHE A 281 -19.30 8.39 16.38
N LEU A 282 -19.00 7.58 17.39
CA LEU A 282 -19.15 6.12 17.37
C LEU A 282 -20.26 5.64 18.33
N SER A 283 -21.10 6.54 18.86
CA SER A 283 -22.14 6.15 19.80
C SER A 283 -23.49 5.99 19.08
N PRO A 284 -24.19 4.86 19.23
CA PRO A 284 -25.58 4.73 18.78
C PRO A 284 -26.54 5.61 19.60
N PHE A 285 -26.13 6.04 20.80
CA PHE A 285 -26.85 6.99 21.65
C PHE A 285 -26.04 8.27 21.75
N HIS A 286 -26.38 9.30 20.97
CA HIS A 286 -25.60 10.54 20.99
C HIS A 286 -25.67 11.18 22.39
N PRO A 287 -24.52 11.46 23.05
CA PRO A 287 -24.50 11.93 24.44
C PRO A 287 -25.31 13.21 24.69
N ARG A 288 -25.42 14.07 23.68
CA ARG A 288 -26.18 15.33 23.73
C ARG A 288 -27.57 15.27 23.09
N TYR A 289 -27.85 14.26 22.26
CA TYR A 289 -29.06 14.20 21.42
C TYR A 289 -29.61 12.77 21.38
N PRO A 290 -30.08 12.23 22.51
CA PRO A 290 -30.51 10.83 22.60
C PRO A 290 -31.68 10.48 21.68
N ASP A 291 -32.46 11.48 21.25
CA ASP A 291 -33.58 11.30 20.31
C ASP A 291 -33.12 11.10 18.86
N ILE A 292 -31.86 11.44 18.53
CA ILE A 292 -31.29 11.25 17.20
C ILE A 292 -30.63 9.86 17.16
N LEU A 293 -31.40 8.89 16.68
CA LEU A 293 -30.98 7.48 16.59
C LEU A 293 -30.31 7.12 15.26
N THR A 294 -30.20 8.08 14.35
CA THR A 294 -29.49 7.95 13.07
C THR A 294 -28.31 8.90 13.07
N ASN A 295 -27.09 8.37 13.21
CA ASN A 295 -25.90 9.17 13.22
C ASN A 295 -25.53 9.56 11.78
N SER A 296 -25.84 10.81 11.42
CA SER A 296 -25.47 11.42 10.13
C SER A 296 -24.13 12.16 10.18
N ALA A 297 -23.30 11.93 11.20
CA ALA A 297 -22.01 12.59 11.34
C ALA A 297 -21.05 12.22 10.20
N HIS A 298 -21.13 12.99 9.11
CA HIS A 298 -20.33 12.89 7.91
C HIS A 298 -18.82 12.72 8.15
N PRO A 299 -18.15 13.43 9.09
CA PRO A 299 -16.70 13.25 9.26
C PRO A 299 -16.29 11.92 9.90
N ALA A 300 -17.21 11.22 10.56
CA ALA A 300 -16.91 9.92 11.19
C ALA A 300 -16.95 8.75 10.19
N GLN A 301 -17.58 8.92 9.02
CA GLN A 301 -17.67 7.87 8.01
C GLN A 301 -16.30 7.55 7.41
N ASP A 302 -15.46 8.58 7.21
CA ASP A 302 -14.12 8.40 6.67
C ASP A 302 -13.14 7.76 7.66
N LEU A 303 -13.50 7.61 8.94
CA LEU A 303 -12.74 6.79 9.89
C LEU A 303 -12.66 5.33 9.46
N ALA A 304 -13.56 4.85 8.59
CA ALA A 304 -13.44 3.54 7.97
C ALA A 304 -12.12 3.36 7.17
N ASN A 305 -11.51 4.46 6.70
CA ASN A 305 -10.27 4.45 5.91
C ASN A 305 -9.02 4.82 6.73
N VAL A 306 -9.15 4.98 8.05
CA VAL A 306 -8.07 5.47 8.93
C VAL A 306 -6.81 4.63 8.84
N THR A 307 -6.94 3.31 8.69
CA THR A 307 -5.81 2.38 8.56
C THR A 307 -4.97 2.76 7.34
N SER A 308 -5.60 2.89 6.17
CA SER A 308 -4.93 3.32 4.94
C SER A 308 -4.29 4.68 5.11
N TYR A 309 -5.01 5.67 5.67
CA TYR A 309 -4.49 7.04 5.80
C TYR A 309 -3.25 7.12 6.70
N ARG A 310 -3.21 6.36 7.80
CA ARG A 310 -2.02 6.27 8.67
C ARG A 310 -0.85 5.62 7.93
N GLU A 311 -1.10 4.53 7.21
CA GLU A 311 -0.07 3.85 6.41
C GLU A 311 0.49 4.73 5.30
N TRP A 312 -0.38 5.49 4.63
CA TRP A 312 0.02 6.45 3.60
C TRP A 312 0.93 7.53 4.16
N VAL A 313 0.65 8.04 5.36
CA VAL A 313 1.52 9.00 6.05
C VAL A 313 2.87 8.38 6.38
N LEU A 314 2.89 7.16 6.95
CA LEU A 314 4.14 6.47 7.30
C LEU A 314 5.03 6.18 6.09
N LEU A 315 4.45 5.67 5.01
CA LEU A 315 5.19 5.32 3.80
C LEU A 315 5.49 6.54 2.93
N GLY A 316 4.52 7.45 2.80
CA GLY A 316 4.61 8.63 1.96
C GLY A 316 5.73 9.58 2.42
N TYR A 317 5.79 9.94 3.70
CA TYR A 317 6.89 10.80 4.18
C TYR A 317 8.24 10.08 4.28
N LEU A 318 8.25 8.74 4.31
CA LEU A 318 9.50 7.97 4.22
C LEU A 318 10.14 8.10 2.83
N VAL A 319 9.32 8.07 1.76
CA VAL A 319 9.80 8.09 0.37
C VAL A 319 9.77 9.47 -0.30
N CYS A 320 8.98 10.40 0.24
CA CYS A 320 8.85 11.78 -0.22
C CYS A 320 9.18 12.74 0.94
N PRO A 321 10.45 12.79 1.39
CA PRO A 321 10.84 13.52 2.60
C PRO A 321 10.67 15.04 2.47
N ASP A 322 10.76 15.60 1.27
CA ASP A 322 10.58 17.04 1.03
C ASP A 322 9.15 17.50 1.34
N GLU A 323 8.17 16.60 1.28
CA GLU A 323 6.77 16.93 1.61
C GLU A 323 6.55 17.18 3.10
N LEU A 324 7.52 16.81 3.96
CA LEU A 324 7.51 17.22 5.38
C LEU A 324 7.78 18.72 5.56
N LEU A 325 8.32 19.40 4.55
CA LEU A 325 8.59 20.85 4.59
C LEU A 325 7.34 21.70 4.32
N ARG A 326 6.18 21.08 4.18
CA ARG A 326 4.90 21.81 4.14
C ARG A 326 4.43 22.16 5.54
N VAL A 327 3.59 23.18 5.63
CA VAL A 327 3.20 23.81 6.91
C VAL A 327 2.43 22.85 7.83
N THR A 328 1.51 22.06 7.30
CA THR A 328 0.65 21.15 8.10
C THR A 328 1.20 19.73 8.20
N SER A 329 2.18 19.38 7.36
CA SER A 329 2.78 18.03 7.33
C SER A 329 3.44 17.61 8.64
N ILE A 330 4.03 18.56 9.38
CA ILE A 330 4.72 18.26 10.65
C ILE A 330 3.75 17.66 11.67
N ASP A 331 2.58 18.27 11.84
CA ASP A 331 1.60 17.83 12.82
C ASP A 331 1.03 16.46 12.46
N VAL A 332 0.72 16.24 11.17
CA VAL A 332 0.23 14.96 10.67
C VAL A 332 1.28 13.86 10.88
N ALA A 333 2.52 14.10 10.46
CA ALA A 333 3.62 13.14 10.62
C ALA A 333 3.91 12.86 12.11
N MET A 334 3.94 13.90 12.95
CA MET A 334 4.22 13.75 14.39
C MET A 334 3.21 12.84 15.06
N VAL A 335 1.91 13.02 14.78
CA VAL A 335 0.85 12.18 15.38
C VAL A 335 1.06 10.71 15.01
N VAL A 336 1.26 10.40 13.73
CA VAL A 336 1.37 9.01 13.27
C VAL A 336 2.70 8.36 13.70
N LEU A 337 3.81 9.09 13.64
CA LEU A 337 5.12 8.60 14.09
C LEU A 337 5.17 8.35 15.59
N LYS A 338 4.50 9.18 16.41
CA LYS A 338 4.47 9.00 17.87
C LYS A 338 3.71 7.76 18.31
N GLU A 339 2.82 7.25 17.46
CA GLU A 339 1.94 6.12 17.78
C GLU A 339 2.52 4.76 17.34
N ASN A 340 3.54 4.75 16.48
CA ASN A 340 4.05 3.51 15.88
C ASN A 340 5.55 3.35 16.15
N LEU A 341 6.00 2.11 16.42
CA LEU A 341 7.42 1.78 16.55
C LEU A 341 7.96 1.06 15.32
N VAL A 342 7.07 0.34 14.63
CA VAL A 342 7.40 -0.46 13.46
C VAL A 342 6.54 -0.10 12.27
N LEU A 343 7.07 -0.37 11.10
CA LEU A 343 6.37 -0.27 9.83
C LEU A 343 6.17 -1.68 9.27
N PRO A 344 4.93 -2.22 9.26
CA PRO A 344 4.67 -3.54 8.72
C PRO A 344 4.84 -3.55 7.19
N LEU A 345 5.55 -4.55 6.69
CA LEU A 345 5.76 -4.75 5.26
C LEU A 345 4.80 -5.79 4.70
N PHE A 346 4.78 -6.98 5.31
CA PHE A 346 3.90 -8.08 4.89
C PHE A 346 3.78 -9.12 6.01
N ARG A 347 2.55 -9.41 6.43
CA ARG A 347 2.27 -10.32 7.57
C ARG A 347 2.98 -9.84 8.85
N ASP A 348 3.85 -10.67 9.41
CA ASP A 348 4.67 -10.46 10.60
C ASP A 348 6.02 -9.79 10.29
N GLU A 349 6.36 -9.57 9.02
CA GLU A 349 7.58 -8.86 8.65
C GLU A 349 7.42 -7.35 8.75
N TYR A 350 8.37 -6.71 9.43
CA TYR A 350 8.40 -5.27 9.63
C TYR A 350 9.83 -4.71 9.53
N ILE A 351 9.90 -3.37 9.50
CA ILE A 351 11.13 -2.61 9.71
C ILE A 351 10.97 -1.64 10.88
N LEU A 352 12.08 -1.26 11.51
CA LEU A 352 12.09 -0.30 12.61
C LEU A 352 11.83 1.11 12.06
N LEU A 353 10.66 1.66 12.38
CA LEU A 353 10.13 2.86 11.74
C LEU A 353 11.06 4.05 11.91
N HIS A 354 11.39 4.37 13.16
CA HIS A 354 12.17 5.57 13.48
C HIS A 354 13.63 5.46 13.00
N GLU A 355 14.23 4.28 13.01
CA GLU A 355 15.59 4.08 12.49
C GLU A 355 15.64 4.42 11.00
N ASN A 356 14.61 4.01 10.24
CA ASN A 356 14.49 4.33 8.82
C ASN A 356 14.29 5.84 8.61
N TYR A 357 13.45 6.51 9.41
CA TYR A 357 13.29 7.96 9.33
C TYR A 357 14.59 8.71 9.68
N GLN A 358 15.32 8.28 10.70
CA GLN A 358 16.61 8.88 11.06
C GLN A 358 17.67 8.65 9.98
N HIS A 359 17.68 7.49 9.34
CA HIS A 359 18.71 7.13 8.37
C HIS A 359 18.43 7.70 6.96
N TYR A 360 17.16 7.77 6.54
CA TYR A 360 16.81 8.14 5.15
C TYR A 360 16.12 9.49 5.01
N VAL A 361 15.29 9.90 5.98
CA VAL A 361 14.50 11.16 5.89
C VAL A 361 15.28 12.33 6.48
N LEU A 362 15.85 12.16 7.67
CA LEU A 362 16.58 13.23 8.35
C LEU A 362 17.75 13.81 7.52
N PRO A 363 18.58 13.02 6.81
CA PRO A 363 19.64 13.58 5.97
C PRO A 363 19.12 14.48 4.84
N LYS A 364 17.97 14.15 4.24
CA LYS A 364 17.33 14.96 3.19
C LYS A 364 16.82 16.28 3.75
N VAL A 365 16.15 16.26 4.90
CA VAL A 365 15.72 17.48 5.61
C VAL A 365 16.92 18.38 5.97
N LEU A 366 18.03 17.79 6.41
CA LEU A 366 19.26 18.53 6.72
C LEU A 366 19.91 19.13 5.47
N GLU A 367 19.82 18.47 4.32
CA GLU A 367 20.25 19.00 3.03
C GLU A 367 19.42 20.24 2.65
N SER A 368 18.08 20.16 2.68
CA SER A 368 17.18 21.28 2.39
C SER A 368 17.42 22.45 3.36
N LYS A 369 17.60 22.18 4.65
CA LYS A 369 18.00 23.21 5.65
C LYS A 369 19.31 23.91 5.29
N ARG A 370 20.34 23.17 4.86
CA ARG A 370 21.64 23.75 4.45
C ARG A 370 21.50 24.58 3.18
N MET A 371 20.70 24.11 2.21
CA MET A 371 20.43 24.82 0.96
C MET A 371 19.70 26.15 1.22
N ALA A 372 18.65 26.13 2.06
CA ALA A 372 17.93 27.33 2.47
C ALA A 372 18.85 28.36 3.17
N LYS A 373 19.78 27.90 4.03
CA LYS A 373 20.77 28.77 4.69
C LYS A 373 21.78 29.41 3.71
N SER A 374 22.06 28.76 2.57
CA SER A 374 23.04 29.24 1.58
C SER A 374 22.53 30.35 0.66
N GLY A 375 21.22 30.67 0.69
CA GLY A 375 20.67 31.90 0.11
C GLY A 375 20.62 31.97 -1.42
N ARG A 376 20.21 30.90 -2.12
CA ARG A 376 20.07 30.89 -3.60
C ARG A 376 18.69 31.34 -4.14
N THR A 377 17.75 31.72 -3.27
CA THR A 377 16.36 32.12 -3.63
C THR A 377 15.93 33.38 -2.89
N LYS A 378 14.78 33.97 -3.27
CA LYS A 378 14.22 35.18 -2.65
C LYS A 378 14.19 35.03 -1.12
N GLN A 379 14.83 35.96 -0.42
CA GLN A 379 15.22 35.84 0.99
C GLN A 379 14.09 35.39 1.96
N LYS A 380 12.85 35.82 1.73
CA LYS A 380 11.69 35.43 2.56
C LYS A 380 11.28 33.95 2.43
N GLU A 381 11.37 33.37 1.25
CA GLU A 381 11.00 31.96 1.02
C GLU A 381 12.05 31.03 1.64
N ALA A 382 13.33 31.38 1.48
CA ALA A 382 14.44 30.65 2.09
C ALA A 382 14.38 30.67 3.64
N ASP A 383 14.02 31.81 4.24
CA ASP A 383 13.85 31.92 5.70
C ASP A 383 12.71 31.02 6.22
N MET A 384 11.59 30.94 5.49
CA MET A 384 10.45 30.08 5.84
C MET A 384 10.84 28.60 5.75
N GLU A 385 11.43 28.18 4.63
CA GLU A 385 11.89 26.80 4.44
C GLU A 385 12.91 26.39 5.50
N TYR A 386 13.88 27.26 5.82
CA TYR A 386 14.85 27.01 6.89
C TYR A 386 14.18 26.78 8.25
N ASN A 387 13.17 27.60 8.59
CA ASN A 387 12.45 27.48 9.85
C ASN A 387 11.64 26.18 9.92
N ILE A 388 10.97 25.79 8.84
CA ILE A 388 10.22 24.53 8.77
C ILE A 388 11.17 23.34 8.85
N ALA A 389 12.24 23.33 8.06
CA ALA A 389 13.25 22.26 8.08
C ALA A 389 13.87 22.08 9.48
N LYS A 390 14.10 23.18 10.21
CA LYS A 390 14.54 23.13 11.61
C LYS A 390 13.51 22.50 12.55
N GLN A 391 12.22 22.74 12.32
CA GLN A 391 11.14 22.12 13.11
C GLN A 391 11.03 20.62 12.79
N VAL A 392 11.13 20.23 11.51
CA VAL A 392 11.13 18.83 11.09
C VAL A 392 12.31 18.07 11.69
N GLU A 393 13.53 18.63 11.62
CA GLU A 393 14.73 18.05 12.25
C GLU A 393 14.52 17.81 13.75
N LYS A 394 13.98 18.80 14.46
CA LYS A 394 13.67 18.67 15.89
C LYS A 394 12.64 17.55 16.13
N MET A 395 11.55 17.55 15.38
CA MET A 395 10.50 16.53 15.47
C MET A 395 11.06 15.12 15.26
N LEU A 396 11.83 14.88 14.19
CA LEU A 396 12.41 13.57 13.88
C LEU A 396 13.42 13.10 14.93
N THR A 397 14.12 14.03 15.59
CA THR A 397 15.09 13.73 16.65
C THR A 397 14.38 13.33 17.95
N GLU A 398 13.23 13.92 18.27
CA GLU A 398 12.54 13.74 19.55
C GLU A 398 11.43 12.67 19.49
N VAL A 399 10.80 12.46 18.33
CA VAL A 399 9.58 11.64 18.20
C VAL A 399 9.77 10.18 18.61
N HIS A 400 10.96 9.60 18.41
CA HIS A 400 11.26 8.24 18.84
C HIS A 400 11.13 8.09 20.36
N GLU A 401 11.76 8.98 21.13
CA GLU A 401 11.67 8.95 22.59
C GLU A 401 10.24 9.23 23.07
N GLN A 402 9.50 10.09 22.37
CA GLN A 402 8.07 10.32 22.67
C GLN A 402 7.23 9.06 22.41
N ALA A 403 7.48 8.35 21.32
CA ALA A 403 6.80 7.10 21.00
C ALA A 403 7.07 6.03 22.07
N LEU A 404 8.34 5.85 22.47
CA LEU A 404 8.72 4.90 23.51
C LEU A 404 8.02 5.14 24.86
N VAL A 405 7.63 6.38 25.16
CA VAL A 405 6.97 6.75 26.42
C VAL A 405 5.44 6.72 26.32
N ALA A 406 4.88 7.10 25.17
CA ALA A 406 3.45 7.40 25.06
C ALA A 406 2.64 6.43 24.20
N CYS A 407 3.27 5.64 23.31
CA CYS A 407 2.53 4.87 22.31
C CYS A 407 1.54 3.89 22.95
N ASP A 408 1.97 3.07 23.92
CA ASP A 408 1.10 2.11 24.58
C ASP A 408 -0.09 2.78 25.28
N ALA A 409 0.16 3.86 26.03
CA ALA A 409 -0.90 4.59 26.71
C ALA A 409 -1.94 5.16 25.74
N ILE A 410 -1.51 5.71 24.59
CA ILE A 410 -2.40 6.23 23.54
C ILE A 410 -3.30 5.11 22.99
N HIS A 411 -2.69 3.98 22.63
CA HIS A 411 -3.42 2.83 22.08
C HIS A 411 -4.34 2.20 23.13
N HIS A 412 -3.90 2.07 24.37
CA HIS A 412 -4.73 1.55 25.46
C HIS A 412 -5.97 2.41 25.72
N GLU A 413 -5.85 3.75 25.70
CA GLU A 413 -7.00 4.64 25.84
C GLU A 413 -8.02 4.46 24.71
N ARG A 414 -7.56 4.27 23.46
CA ARG A 414 -8.42 3.96 22.31
C ARG A 414 -9.09 2.61 22.45
N ARG A 415 -8.37 1.58 22.90
CA ARG A 415 -8.94 0.26 23.18
C ARG A 415 -10.05 0.33 24.22
N ILE A 416 -9.88 1.13 25.27
CA ILE A 416 -10.94 1.37 26.27
C ILE A 416 -12.18 2.03 25.62
N LEU A 417 -11.99 3.08 24.81
CA LEU A 417 -13.09 3.73 24.09
C LEU A 417 -13.82 2.73 23.19
N LEU A 418 -13.09 1.99 22.36
CA LEU A 418 -13.66 1.04 21.40
C LEU A 418 -14.37 -0.12 22.09
N LYS A 419 -13.80 -0.66 23.18
CA LYS A 419 -14.49 -1.65 24.03
C LYS A 419 -15.87 -1.14 24.48
N GLN A 420 -15.96 0.12 24.90
CA GLN A 420 -17.22 0.72 25.35
C GLN A 420 -18.20 0.92 24.18
N GLU A 421 -17.76 1.55 23.10
CA GLU A 421 -18.65 1.90 21.98
C GLU A 421 -19.08 0.66 21.18
N VAL A 422 -18.18 -0.28 20.88
CA VAL A 422 -18.52 -1.55 20.23
C VAL A 422 -19.49 -2.35 21.10
N GLY A 423 -19.26 -2.41 22.41
CA GLY A 423 -20.18 -3.07 23.35
C GLY A 423 -21.59 -2.46 23.34
N ARG A 424 -21.67 -1.11 23.32
CA ARG A 424 -22.95 -0.39 23.21
C ARG A 424 -23.65 -0.65 21.88
N MET A 425 -22.90 -0.65 20.77
CA MET A 425 -23.45 -0.95 19.45
C MET A 425 -24.05 -2.37 19.40
N VAL A 426 -23.35 -3.37 19.96
CA VAL A 426 -23.84 -4.76 19.99
C VAL A 426 -25.18 -4.84 20.71
N LEU A 427 -25.30 -4.24 21.90
CA LEU A 427 -26.55 -4.23 22.66
C LEU A 427 -27.65 -3.50 21.87
N PHE A 428 -27.36 -2.28 21.41
CA PHE A 428 -28.31 -1.44 20.72
C PHE A 428 -28.89 -2.06 19.46
N PHE A 429 -28.04 -2.60 18.57
CA PHE A 429 -28.50 -3.19 17.31
C PHE A 429 -29.07 -4.60 17.50
N THR A 430 -28.83 -5.24 18.65
CA THR A 430 -29.56 -6.46 19.03
C THR A 430 -30.99 -6.12 19.41
N ASP A 431 -31.19 -5.05 20.19
CA ASP A 431 -32.52 -4.61 20.66
C ASP A 431 -33.32 -3.89 19.56
N GLN A 432 -32.66 -3.11 18.71
CA GLN A 432 -33.27 -2.34 17.61
C GLN A 432 -32.59 -2.62 16.26
N PRO A 433 -32.79 -3.81 15.65
CA PRO A 433 -32.14 -4.18 14.40
C PRO A 433 -32.44 -3.28 13.20
N SER A 434 -33.61 -2.65 13.17
CA SER A 434 -34.04 -1.74 12.10
C SER A 434 -33.12 -0.52 11.95
N LEU A 435 -32.43 -0.13 13.04
CA LEU A 435 -31.50 0.99 13.06
C LEU A 435 -30.09 0.63 12.60
N LEU A 436 -29.79 -0.65 12.35
CA LEU A 436 -28.48 -1.07 11.86
C LEU A 436 -28.19 -0.55 10.45
N ALA A 437 -29.16 -0.66 9.54
CA ALA A 437 -29.01 -0.21 8.16
C ALA A 437 -28.72 1.30 8.01
N PRO A 438 -29.46 2.23 8.65
CA PRO A 438 -29.16 3.65 8.57
C PRO A 438 -27.85 4.04 9.25
N ASN A 439 -27.37 3.24 10.21
CA ASN A 439 -26.13 3.51 10.97
C ASN A 439 -24.93 2.65 10.50
N ILE A 440 -25.03 1.97 9.36
CA ILE A 440 -24.03 0.98 8.95
C ILE A 440 -22.62 1.59 8.76
N GLN A 441 -22.54 2.85 8.33
CA GLN A 441 -21.25 3.55 8.17
C GLN A 441 -20.54 3.73 9.52
N MET A 442 -21.27 4.08 10.58
CA MET A 442 -20.73 4.18 11.94
C MET A 442 -20.20 2.83 12.42
N VAL A 443 -20.91 1.74 12.11
CA VAL A 443 -20.47 0.37 12.43
C VAL A 443 -19.17 0.03 11.70
N PHE A 444 -19.06 0.36 10.40
CA PHE A 444 -17.83 0.13 9.65
C PHE A 444 -16.65 0.97 10.18
N SER A 445 -16.87 2.24 10.52
CA SER A 445 -15.85 3.08 11.15
C SER A 445 -15.37 2.53 12.50
N ALA A 446 -16.28 2.05 13.35
CA ALA A 446 -15.91 1.43 14.63
C ALA A 446 -15.15 0.11 14.43
N LEU A 447 -15.57 -0.72 13.47
CA LEU A 447 -14.86 -1.97 13.13
C LEU A 447 -13.47 -1.70 12.57
N ALA A 448 -13.30 -0.67 11.72
CA ALA A 448 -12.00 -0.29 11.16
C ALA A 448 -11.04 0.20 12.26
N LEU A 449 -11.50 1.07 13.16
CA LEU A 449 -10.69 1.52 14.30
C LEU A 449 -10.36 0.36 15.25
N ALA A 450 -11.32 -0.52 15.54
CA ALA A 450 -11.09 -1.71 16.34
C ALA A 450 -10.06 -2.66 15.71
N GLN A 451 -10.14 -2.88 14.40
CA GLN A 451 -9.16 -3.67 13.67
C GLN A 451 -7.77 -3.03 13.75
N CYS A 452 -7.66 -1.71 13.55
CA CYS A 452 -6.39 -0.99 13.64
C CYS A 452 -5.72 -1.20 15.01
N GLU A 453 -6.47 -1.06 16.11
CA GLU A 453 -5.93 -1.26 17.46
C GLU A 453 -5.54 -2.70 17.76
N VAL A 454 -6.33 -3.68 17.29
CA VAL A 454 -6.01 -5.12 17.44
C VAL A 454 -4.74 -5.47 16.66
N VAL A 455 -4.64 -5.04 15.41
CA VAL A 455 -3.47 -5.30 14.57
C VAL A 455 -2.23 -4.63 15.16
N TRP A 456 -2.35 -3.37 15.59
CA TRP A 456 -1.25 -2.65 16.22
C TRP A 456 -0.73 -3.38 17.47
N TYR A 457 -1.64 -3.87 18.33
CA TYR A 457 -1.28 -4.62 19.54
C TYR A 457 -0.44 -5.86 19.19
N PHE A 458 -0.92 -6.72 18.29
CA PHE A 458 -0.18 -7.93 17.91
C PHE A 458 1.13 -7.64 17.17
N GLN A 459 1.22 -6.51 16.47
CA GLN A 459 2.45 -6.08 15.84
C GLN A 459 3.48 -5.60 16.84
N HIS A 460 3.08 -5.02 17.98
CA HIS A 460 4.01 -4.36 18.90
C HIS A 460 4.31 -5.15 20.18
N VAL A 461 3.44 -6.08 20.58
CA VAL A 461 3.69 -6.95 21.73
C VAL A 461 4.96 -7.78 21.50
N GLY A 462 5.87 -7.75 22.48
CA GLY A 462 7.14 -8.49 22.41
C GLY A 462 8.22 -7.83 21.57
N ILE A 463 7.99 -6.65 20.99
CA ILE A 463 9.03 -5.90 20.29
C ILE A 463 10.01 -5.29 21.31
N ALA A 464 11.25 -5.77 21.30
CA ALA A 464 12.36 -5.12 21.96
C ALA A 464 12.89 -3.97 21.08
N SER A 465 12.88 -2.72 21.59
CA SER A 465 13.52 -1.60 20.89
C SER A 465 15.05 -1.78 20.94
N SER A 466 15.68 -2.11 19.80
CA SER A 466 17.08 -2.54 19.76
C SER A 466 18.11 -1.42 19.97
N LYS A 467 17.73 -0.14 19.83
CA LYS A 467 18.67 1.00 19.87
C LYS A 467 18.19 2.21 20.69
N SER A 468 17.43 1.99 21.76
CA SER A 468 17.37 3.03 22.79
C SER A 468 18.77 3.19 23.39
N THR A 469 19.34 4.39 23.34
CA THR A 469 20.56 4.79 24.07
C THR A 469 20.44 4.57 25.58
N ARG A 470 19.22 4.24 26.06
CA ARG A 470 18.86 3.94 27.44
C ARG A 470 18.27 2.53 27.65
N GLY A 471 18.31 1.65 26.65
CA GLY A 471 17.75 0.29 26.76
C GLY A 471 16.26 0.25 27.10
N ARG A 472 15.51 1.32 26.79
CA ARG A 472 14.06 1.38 27.06
C ARG A 472 13.30 0.54 26.04
N THR A 473 12.72 -0.54 26.49
CA THR A 473 11.70 -1.30 25.77
C THR A 473 10.32 -0.73 26.08
N VAL A 474 9.42 -0.73 25.10
CA VAL A 474 8.01 -0.48 25.38
C VAL A 474 7.44 -1.75 25.98
N ASP A 475 7.01 -1.68 27.23
CA ASP A 475 6.42 -2.83 27.93
C ASP A 475 4.91 -2.81 27.69
N ILE A 476 4.49 -3.51 26.64
CA ILE A 476 3.07 -3.65 26.29
C ILE A 476 2.51 -4.83 27.07
N ASP A 477 1.44 -4.59 27.82
CA ASP A 477 0.77 -5.62 28.62
C ASP A 477 0.21 -6.73 27.72
N ALA A 478 0.91 -7.86 27.66
CA ALA A 478 0.50 -9.05 26.92
C ALA A 478 -0.81 -9.69 27.44
N THR A 479 -1.29 -9.24 28.61
CA THR A 479 -2.51 -9.70 29.26
C THR A 479 -3.66 -8.71 29.16
N ASP A 480 -3.54 -7.65 28.34
CA ASP A 480 -4.57 -6.61 28.20
C ASP A 480 -5.95 -7.22 27.89
N PRO A 481 -6.90 -7.20 28.84
CA PRO A 481 -8.18 -7.86 28.68
C PRO A 481 -9.06 -7.16 27.63
N THR A 482 -8.78 -5.90 27.29
CA THR A 482 -9.56 -5.12 26.31
C THR A 482 -9.54 -5.76 24.93
N ILE A 483 -8.44 -6.41 24.55
CA ILE A 483 -8.31 -7.10 23.26
C ILE A 483 -9.39 -8.17 23.09
N GLY A 484 -9.60 -9.01 24.12
CA GLY A 484 -10.63 -10.04 24.09
C GLY A 484 -12.05 -9.48 23.96
N PHE A 485 -12.35 -8.41 24.69
CA PHE A 485 -13.66 -7.73 24.60
C PHE A 485 -13.90 -7.09 23.23
N ILE A 486 -12.87 -6.48 22.64
CA ILE A 486 -12.96 -5.87 21.31
C ILE A 486 -13.21 -6.95 20.27
N LEU A 487 -12.44 -8.05 20.29
CA LEU A 487 -12.60 -9.17 19.35
C LEU A 487 -14.00 -9.81 19.44
N ASP A 488 -14.51 -10.06 20.65
CA ASP A 488 -15.87 -10.57 20.86
C ASP A 488 -16.93 -9.60 20.33
N GLY A 489 -16.78 -8.30 20.64
CA GLY A 489 -17.65 -7.25 20.15
C GLY A 489 -17.66 -7.12 18.62
N MET A 490 -16.48 -7.13 17.99
CA MET A 490 -16.33 -7.15 16.52
C MET A 490 -17.03 -8.38 15.92
N GLY A 491 -16.83 -9.56 16.51
CA GLY A 491 -17.48 -10.79 16.07
C GLY A 491 -19.00 -10.69 16.11
N LYS A 492 -19.56 -10.19 17.23
CA LYS A 492 -21.01 -9.99 17.39
C LYS A 492 -21.58 -8.95 16.42
N LEU A 493 -20.90 -7.82 16.21
CA LEU A 493 -21.31 -6.84 15.20
C LEU A 493 -21.30 -7.42 13.79
N CYS A 494 -20.24 -8.15 13.42
CA CYS A 494 -20.17 -8.86 12.14
C CYS A 494 -21.33 -9.85 11.98
N CYS A 495 -21.69 -10.59 13.04
CA CYS A 495 -22.85 -11.48 13.05
C CYS A 495 -24.17 -10.72 12.83
N LEU A 496 -24.37 -9.57 13.48
CA LEU A 496 -25.56 -8.73 13.27
C LEU A 496 -25.64 -8.22 11.83
N VAL A 497 -24.53 -7.73 11.28
CA VAL A 497 -24.44 -7.28 9.87
C VAL A 497 -24.79 -8.41 8.91
N ARG A 498 -24.24 -9.62 9.12
CA ARG A 498 -24.56 -10.80 8.29
C ARG A 498 -26.03 -11.21 8.44
N LYS A 499 -26.56 -11.20 9.67
CA LYS A 499 -27.95 -11.57 9.97
C LYS A 499 -28.96 -10.63 9.29
N TYR A 500 -28.68 -9.33 9.27
CA TYR A 500 -29.57 -8.31 8.71
C TYR A 500 -29.10 -7.76 7.35
N ILE A 501 -28.26 -8.51 6.63
CA ILE A 501 -27.67 -8.09 5.36
C ILE A 501 -28.73 -7.71 4.31
N ALA A 502 -29.88 -8.40 4.29
CA ALA A 502 -30.98 -8.09 3.39
C ALA A 502 -31.55 -6.69 3.66
N ALA A 503 -31.75 -6.31 4.93
CA ALA A 503 -32.23 -4.98 5.29
C ALA A 503 -31.21 -3.88 4.93
N ILE A 504 -29.92 -4.14 5.20
CA ILE A 504 -28.81 -3.22 4.85
C ILE A 504 -28.76 -3.01 3.33
N LYS A 505 -28.81 -4.10 2.54
CA LYS A 505 -28.86 -4.03 1.08
C LYS A 505 -30.09 -3.27 0.61
N GLY A 506 -31.27 -3.57 1.14
CA GLY A 506 -32.52 -2.88 0.78
C GLY A 506 -32.43 -1.37 1.03
N TYR A 507 -31.89 -0.97 2.19
CA TYR A 507 -31.66 0.44 2.52
C TYR A 507 -30.68 1.10 1.54
N ALA A 508 -29.52 0.48 1.28
CA ALA A 508 -28.52 1.02 0.35
C ALA A 508 -29.05 1.13 -1.09
N LEU A 509 -29.78 0.12 -1.58
CA LEU A 509 -30.40 0.12 -2.91
C LEU A 509 -31.48 1.20 -3.01
N SER A 510 -32.27 1.42 -1.95
CA SER A 510 -33.24 2.52 -1.93
C SER A 510 -32.54 3.88 -2.09
N TYR A 511 -31.41 4.07 -1.41
CA TYR A 511 -30.61 5.29 -1.51
C TYR A 511 -30.03 5.45 -2.93
N LEU A 512 -29.45 4.39 -3.50
CA LEU A 512 -28.91 4.40 -4.86
C LEU A 512 -29.99 4.66 -5.92
N SER A 513 -31.16 4.04 -5.80
CA SER A 513 -32.27 4.24 -6.74
C SER A 513 -32.75 5.71 -6.78
N SER A 514 -32.66 6.41 -5.64
CA SER A 514 -32.98 7.84 -5.55
C SER A 514 -31.94 8.75 -6.22
N CYS A 515 -30.71 8.26 -6.47
CA CYS A 515 -29.64 9.05 -7.09
C CYS A 515 -29.90 9.32 -8.58
N ALA A 516 -30.53 8.39 -9.33
CA ALA A 516 -30.77 8.57 -10.77
C ALA A 516 -31.54 9.86 -11.08
N GLY A 517 -32.60 10.14 -10.31
CA GLY A 517 -33.37 11.38 -10.43
C GLY A 517 -32.55 12.63 -10.12
N ARG A 518 -31.69 12.58 -9.10
CA ARG A 518 -30.80 13.68 -8.72
C ARG A 518 -29.73 13.96 -9.78
N ILE A 519 -29.11 12.92 -10.34
CA ILE A 519 -28.12 13.05 -11.42
C ILE A 519 -28.78 13.63 -12.67
N ARG A 520 -29.97 13.14 -13.05
CA ARG A 520 -30.71 13.68 -14.20
C ARG A 520 -31.04 15.16 -14.01
N PHE A 521 -31.50 15.54 -12.81
CA PHE A 521 -31.74 16.93 -12.49
C PHE A 521 -30.46 17.77 -12.62
N LEU A 522 -29.34 17.31 -12.05
CA LEU A 522 -28.04 17.98 -12.13
C LEU A 522 -27.59 18.19 -13.58
N LEU A 523 -27.68 17.16 -14.42
CA LEU A 523 -27.32 17.24 -15.85
C LEU A 523 -28.21 18.21 -16.64
N GLY A 524 -29.44 18.44 -16.19
CA GLY A 524 -30.35 19.44 -16.78
C GLY A 524 -30.17 20.87 -16.24
N THR A 525 -29.31 21.10 -15.26
CA THR A 525 -29.11 22.44 -14.70
C THR A 525 -28.36 23.36 -15.67
N PRO A 526 -28.66 24.67 -15.72
CA PRO A 526 -27.96 25.61 -16.59
C PRO A 526 -26.44 25.62 -16.40
N GLY A 527 -25.97 25.42 -15.16
CA GLY A 527 -24.55 25.34 -14.85
C GLY A 527 -23.86 24.11 -15.47
N MET A 528 -24.52 22.95 -15.46
CA MET A 528 -23.96 21.73 -16.06
C MET A 528 -24.03 21.77 -17.60
N VAL A 529 -25.09 22.36 -18.16
CA VAL A 529 -25.19 22.58 -19.60
C VAL A 529 -24.12 23.56 -20.09
N ALA A 530 -23.80 24.58 -19.29
CA ALA A 530 -22.76 25.57 -19.60
C ALA A 530 -21.32 25.00 -19.54
N LEU A 531 -21.09 23.88 -18.85
CA LEU A 531 -19.78 23.21 -18.83
C LEU A 531 -19.44 22.51 -20.15
N ASP A 532 -20.39 22.43 -21.10
CA ASP A 532 -20.27 21.79 -22.41
C ASP A 532 -19.47 20.49 -22.38
N LEU A 533 -19.92 19.54 -21.54
CA LEU A 533 -19.27 18.24 -21.39
C LEU A 533 -19.06 17.58 -22.76
N ASP A 534 -17.90 16.99 -22.98
CA ASP A 534 -17.64 16.27 -24.22
C ASP A 534 -18.62 15.09 -24.40
N ALA A 535 -18.69 14.56 -25.63
CA ALA A 535 -19.60 13.46 -25.96
C ALA A 535 -19.29 12.19 -25.16
N THR A 536 -18.03 11.99 -24.79
CA THR A 536 -17.54 10.81 -24.08
C THR A 536 -18.04 10.79 -22.64
N LEU A 537 -17.84 11.88 -21.90
CA LEU A 537 -18.29 12.06 -20.52
C LEU A 537 -19.82 12.08 -20.45
N LYS A 538 -20.50 12.69 -21.44
CA LYS A 538 -21.96 12.59 -21.58
C LYS A 538 -22.40 11.13 -21.73
N GLY A 539 -21.70 10.34 -22.53
CA GLY A 539 -21.93 8.89 -22.69
C GLY A 539 -21.75 8.10 -21.40
N LEU A 540 -20.69 8.37 -20.63
CA LEU A 540 -20.44 7.74 -19.33
C LEU A 540 -21.55 8.05 -18.32
N PHE A 541 -21.97 9.31 -18.22
CA PHE A 541 -23.11 9.67 -17.36
C PHE A 541 -24.41 8.97 -17.76
N GLN A 542 -24.66 8.79 -19.06
CA GLN A 542 -25.81 8.02 -19.55
C GLN A 542 -25.71 6.54 -19.18
N GLN A 543 -24.52 5.94 -19.27
CA GLN A 543 -24.29 4.55 -18.82
C GLN A 543 -24.49 4.39 -17.31
N VAL A 544 -23.98 5.33 -16.50
CA VAL A 544 -24.21 5.37 -15.05
C VAL A 544 -25.70 5.49 -14.74
N LEU A 545 -26.42 6.39 -15.42
CA LEU A 545 -27.87 6.54 -15.25
C LEU A 545 -28.61 5.26 -15.63
N HIS A 546 -28.25 4.62 -16.75
CA HIS A 546 -28.83 3.35 -17.18
C HIS A 546 -28.63 2.25 -16.14
N CYS A 547 -27.42 2.14 -15.57
CA CYS A 547 -27.17 1.21 -14.47
C CYS A 547 -28.05 1.51 -13.25
N LEU A 548 -28.16 2.78 -12.83
CA LEU A 548 -28.93 3.20 -11.66
C LEU A 548 -30.45 2.99 -11.83
N GLU A 549 -30.99 3.21 -13.02
CA GLU A 549 -32.41 3.05 -13.35
C GLU A 549 -32.84 1.58 -13.37
N ASN A 550 -31.92 0.69 -13.73
CA ASN A 550 -32.13 -0.75 -13.79
C ASN A 550 -31.78 -1.47 -12.49
N ILE A 551 -31.43 -0.75 -11.41
CA ILE A 551 -31.22 -1.35 -10.10
C ILE A 551 -32.53 -2.02 -9.66
N PRO A 552 -32.50 -3.30 -9.23
CA PRO A 552 -33.68 -4.00 -8.73
C PRO A 552 -34.38 -3.18 -7.65
N LYS A 553 -35.61 -2.76 -7.94
CA LYS A 553 -36.42 -2.04 -6.94
C LYS A 553 -36.77 -3.01 -5.83
N PRO A 554 -36.66 -2.61 -4.55
CA PRO A 554 -37.13 -3.42 -3.44
C PRO A 554 -38.66 -3.45 -3.46
N GLN A 555 -39.25 -4.30 -4.29
CA GLN A 555 -40.69 -4.58 -4.31
C GLN A 555 -40.93 -6.01 -3.84
N GLY A 556 -41.69 -6.16 -2.74
CA GLY A 556 -42.41 -7.38 -2.35
C GLY A 556 -41.55 -8.58 -1.93
N GLU A 557 -41.52 -8.84 -0.62
CA GLU A 557 -41.24 -10.12 0.09
C GLU A 557 -39.91 -10.88 -0.15
N ASN A 558 -39.14 -10.65 -1.22
CA ASN A 558 -37.91 -11.41 -1.51
C ASN A 558 -36.63 -10.55 -1.58
N VAL A 559 -36.43 -9.66 -0.59
CA VAL A 559 -35.17 -8.93 -0.39
C VAL A 559 -33.92 -9.82 -0.19
N PRO A 560 -33.96 -11.01 0.44
CA PRO A 560 -32.73 -11.80 0.66
C PRO A 560 -32.09 -12.35 -0.64
N ALA A 561 -32.81 -12.34 -1.77
CA ALA A 561 -32.33 -12.88 -3.04
C ALA A 561 -31.76 -11.82 -4.02
N ILE A 562 -31.71 -10.53 -3.65
CA ILE A 562 -31.18 -9.49 -4.54
C ILE A 562 -29.65 -9.57 -4.57
N THR A 563 -29.12 -10.44 -5.44
CA THR A 563 -27.75 -10.33 -5.95
C THR A 563 -27.74 -9.24 -7.02
N CYS A 564 -27.37 -8.02 -6.62
CA CYS A 564 -27.16 -6.92 -7.55
C CYS A 564 -25.66 -6.79 -7.79
N ASP A 565 -25.22 -7.14 -8.99
CA ASP A 565 -23.86 -6.85 -9.43
C ASP A 565 -23.79 -5.37 -9.85
N LEU A 566 -22.94 -4.62 -9.16
CA LEU A 566 -22.71 -3.19 -9.39
C LEU A 566 -21.34 -2.94 -10.03
N THR A 567 -20.69 -3.97 -10.57
CA THR A 567 -19.36 -3.88 -11.16
C THR A 567 -19.32 -2.86 -12.30
N ASP A 568 -20.29 -2.91 -13.22
CA ASP A 568 -20.35 -1.97 -14.34
C ASP A 568 -20.61 -0.53 -13.88
N LEU A 569 -21.49 -0.34 -12.88
CA LEU A 569 -21.72 0.98 -12.28
C LEU A 569 -20.41 1.56 -11.71
N ARG A 570 -19.62 0.76 -10.99
CA ARG A 570 -18.33 1.20 -10.43
C ARG A 570 -17.32 1.50 -11.53
N LYS A 571 -17.26 0.66 -12.57
CA LYS A 571 -16.36 0.87 -13.72
C LYS A 571 -16.68 2.17 -14.46
N HIS A 572 -17.96 2.41 -14.80
CA HIS A 572 -18.38 3.62 -15.49
C HIS A 572 -18.19 4.88 -14.62
N TRP A 573 -18.35 4.79 -13.30
CA TRP A 573 -18.11 5.93 -12.39
C TRP A 573 -16.62 6.29 -12.26
N LEU A 574 -15.73 5.32 -12.43
CA LEU A 574 -14.29 5.50 -12.31
C LEU A 574 -13.59 5.89 -13.62
N SER A 575 -14.23 5.61 -14.76
CA SER A 575 -13.72 5.89 -16.11
C SER A 575 -13.91 7.35 -16.47
#